data_AF-A0A9P1IVH0-F1
#
_entry.id   AF-A0A9P1IVH0-F1
#
_cell.length_a   1.000
_cell.length_b   1.000
_cell.length_c   1.000
_cell.angle_alpha   90.00
_cell.angle_beta   90.00
_cell.angle_gamma   90.00
#
_symmetry.space_group_name_H-M   'P 1'
#
loop_
_entity.id
_entity.type
_entity.pdbx_description
1 polymer ?
#
loop_
_entity_poly.entity_id
_entity_poly.type
_entity_poly.pdbx_seq_one_letter_code
_entity_poly.pdbx_strand_id
1 'polypeptide(L)'
;MLKLLPVLCFSLVYSQNCVDRDRSCPNWVRSDPRSCQSKDYIKNNCQKSCGDCPKYEFKYDTNRLPYSLQSISRLVGHWRGEHTGKVRFPTIPTFKYSEDVEISIPEGSNINSLNYTATAWASDKEDLHKESGYITVKPNTREILLTTVMSNGFITVEEGPLSGNTIRFVLKDIGRISFVRDEHVDNLVREWTLVGSKSLHARLSIHTLSHQMQEHTVIQYTKLT
;
A
#
# COMPACT_ATOMS: atom_id res chain seq x y z
N MET A 1 -31.12 -34.66 -2.22
CA MET A 1 -30.03 -34.39 -3.18
C MET A 1 -29.93 -32.89 -3.38
N LEU A 2 -29.00 -32.22 -2.70
CA LEU A 2 -28.75 -30.78 -2.87
C LEU A 2 -27.77 -30.58 -4.03
N LYS A 3 -28.18 -29.85 -5.08
CA LYS A 3 -27.32 -29.47 -6.20
C LYS A 3 -26.49 -28.24 -5.79
N LEU A 4 -25.17 -28.40 -5.73
CA LEU A 4 -24.21 -27.30 -5.63
C LEU A 4 -24.20 -26.52 -6.94
N LEU A 5 -24.50 -25.22 -6.87
CA LEU A 5 -24.26 -24.26 -7.95
C LEU A 5 -22.76 -23.89 -7.97
N PRO A 6 -22.13 -23.77 -9.15
CA PRO A 6 -20.71 -23.42 -9.23
C PRO A 6 -20.53 -21.95 -8.89
N VAL A 7 -19.66 -21.67 -7.92
CA VAL A 7 -19.18 -20.33 -7.62
C VAL A 7 -18.31 -19.89 -8.80
N LEU A 8 -18.81 -18.93 -9.58
CA LEU A 8 -18.03 -18.25 -10.62
C LEU A 8 -16.93 -17.45 -9.93
N CYS A 9 -15.72 -18.01 -9.92
CA CYS A 9 -14.52 -17.32 -9.49
C CYS A 9 -14.15 -16.30 -10.57
N PHE A 10 -14.58 -15.04 -10.39
CA PHE A 10 -14.10 -13.94 -11.22
C PHE A 10 -12.61 -13.73 -10.93
N SER A 11 -11.77 -14.28 -11.80
CA SER A 11 -10.35 -13.93 -11.85
C SER A 11 -10.26 -12.51 -12.41
N LEU A 12 -10.04 -11.52 -11.53
CA LEU A 12 -9.59 -10.20 -11.94
C LEU A 12 -8.22 -10.36 -12.58
N VAL A 13 -8.20 -10.44 -13.92
CA VAL A 13 -6.97 -10.45 -14.70
C VAL A 13 -6.36 -9.05 -14.62
N TYR A 14 -5.51 -8.84 -13.62
CA TYR A 14 -4.68 -7.65 -13.48
C TYR A 14 -3.55 -7.71 -14.53
N SER A 15 -3.83 -7.25 -15.75
CA SER A 15 -2.82 -7.09 -16.80
C SER A 15 -1.90 -5.92 -16.46
N GLN A 16 -0.65 -6.24 -16.17
CA GLN A 16 0.27 -5.35 -15.46
C GLN A 16 1.02 -4.36 -16.36
N ASN A 17 0.68 -4.19 -17.65
CA ASN A 17 1.31 -3.18 -18.51
C ASN A 17 0.35 -2.75 -19.66
N CYS A 18 -0.09 -1.50 -19.65
CA CYS A 18 -0.80 -0.84 -20.75
C CYS A 18 0.18 -0.55 -21.90
N VAL A 19 0.30 -1.48 -22.85
CA VAL A 19 1.20 -1.35 -24.00
C VAL A 19 0.51 -1.81 -25.28
N ASP A 20 0.91 -1.22 -26.40
CA ASP A 20 0.62 -1.80 -27.71
C ASP A 20 1.64 -2.92 -27.97
N ARG A 21 1.14 -4.11 -28.31
CA ARG A 21 1.96 -5.28 -28.65
C ARG A 21 2.41 -5.26 -30.11
N ASP A 22 1.77 -4.46 -30.94
CA ASP A 22 2.12 -4.23 -32.34
C ASP A 22 2.51 -2.77 -32.56
N ARG A 23 3.62 -2.54 -33.26
CA ARG A 23 4.12 -1.19 -33.56
C ARG A 23 3.20 -0.40 -34.49
N SER A 24 2.32 -1.09 -35.22
CA SER A 24 1.40 -0.51 -36.18
C SER A 24 0.10 0.01 -35.55
N CYS A 25 -0.16 -0.33 -34.28
CA CYS A 25 -1.37 0.04 -33.54
C CYS A 25 -1.74 1.54 -33.63
N PRO A 26 -0.80 2.50 -33.45
CA PRO A 26 -1.15 3.92 -33.53
C PRO A 26 -1.67 4.31 -34.91
N ASN A 27 -1.14 3.71 -35.98
CA ASN A 27 -1.53 4.02 -37.35
C ASN A 27 -2.91 3.42 -37.67
N TRP A 28 -3.16 2.17 -37.29
CA TRP A 28 -4.45 1.52 -37.52
C TRP A 28 -5.58 2.21 -36.77
N VAL A 29 -5.40 2.46 -35.48
CA VAL A 29 -6.43 3.11 -34.65
C VAL A 29 -6.67 4.56 -35.09
N ARG A 30 -5.63 5.28 -35.53
CA ARG A 30 -5.79 6.62 -36.11
C ARG A 30 -6.56 6.58 -37.43
N SER A 31 -6.32 5.59 -38.28
CA SER A 31 -6.99 5.46 -39.57
C SER A 31 -8.46 5.04 -39.45
N ASP A 32 -8.78 4.16 -38.50
CA ASP A 32 -10.13 3.69 -38.22
C ASP A 32 -10.30 3.41 -36.72
N PRO A 33 -10.78 4.39 -35.92
CA PRO A 33 -10.98 4.22 -34.49
C PRO A 33 -11.99 3.11 -34.14
N ARG A 34 -12.93 2.79 -35.03
CA ARG A 34 -13.93 1.73 -34.78
C ARG A 34 -13.29 0.34 -34.77
N SER A 35 -12.11 0.21 -35.35
CA SER A 35 -11.34 -1.04 -35.37
C SER A 35 -11.01 -1.58 -33.98
N CYS A 36 -10.99 -0.71 -32.96
CA CYS A 36 -10.87 -1.10 -31.56
C CYS A 36 -12.04 -1.95 -31.04
N GLN A 37 -13.21 -1.84 -31.66
CA GLN A 37 -14.40 -2.62 -31.31
C GLN A 37 -14.74 -3.68 -32.36
N SER A 38 -14.38 -3.43 -33.63
CA SER A 38 -14.78 -4.28 -34.75
C SER A 38 -13.73 -5.31 -35.19
N LYS A 39 -12.46 -5.18 -34.77
CA LYS A 39 -11.38 -6.10 -35.15
C LYS A 39 -10.70 -6.72 -33.92
N ASP A 40 -10.86 -8.03 -33.75
CA ASP A 40 -10.32 -8.77 -32.60
C ASP A 40 -8.79 -8.63 -32.45
N TYR A 41 -8.06 -8.62 -33.56
CA TYR A 41 -6.60 -8.44 -33.51
C TYR A 41 -6.21 -7.08 -32.91
N ILE A 42 -6.89 -6.01 -33.32
CA ILE A 42 -6.61 -4.65 -32.82
C ILE A 42 -7.05 -4.54 -31.37
N LYS A 43 -8.24 -5.03 -31.03
CA LYS A 43 -8.73 -5.09 -29.65
C LYS A 43 -7.73 -5.76 -28.69
N ASN A 44 -7.14 -6.89 -29.10
CA ASN A 44 -6.27 -7.68 -28.24
C ASN A 44 -4.80 -7.18 -28.19
N ASN A 45 -4.34 -6.44 -29.19
CA ASN A 45 -2.93 -6.04 -29.31
C ASN A 45 -2.70 -4.52 -29.21
N CYS A 46 -3.74 -3.70 -29.32
CA CYS A 46 -3.63 -2.24 -29.38
C CYS A 46 -4.27 -1.55 -28.17
N GLN A 47 -4.16 -2.14 -26.97
CA GLN A 47 -4.81 -1.66 -25.75
C GLN A 47 -4.51 -0.17 -25.46
N LYS A 48 -3.25 0.26 -25.67
CA LYS A 48 -2.85 1.65 -25.44
C LYS A 48 -3.40 2.58 -26.52
N SER A 49 -3.25 2.21 -27.78
CA SER A 49 -3.77 3.01 -28.90
C SER A 49 -5.29 3.12 -28.90
N CYS A 50 -6.00 2.06 -28.49
CA CYS A 50 -7.45 2.03 -28.38
C CYS A 50 -8.01 2.74 -27.14
N GLY A 51 -7.14 3.22 -26.25
CA GLY A 51 -7.55 3.79 -24.97
C GLY A 51 -8.22 2.78 -24.04
N ASP A 52 -8.06 1.48 -24.31
CA ASP A 52 -8.65 0.36 -23.58
C ASP A 52 -7.66 -0.17 -22.53
N CYS A 53 -6.94 0.77 -21.91
CA CYS A 53 -6.07 0.46 -20.80
C CYS A 53 -6.88 0.46 -19.51
N PRO A 54 -6.51 -0.42 -18.55
CA PRO A 54 -7.06 -0.34 -17.21
C PRO A 54 -6.93 1.10 -16.72
N LYS A 55 -8.06 1.75 -16.46
CA LYS A 55 -8.05 3.03 -15.77
C LYS A 55 -7.62 2.71 -14.35
N TYR A 56 -6.34 2.91 -14.06
CA TYR A 56 -5.88 2.98 -12.68
C TYR A 56 -6.80 3.96 -11.95
N GLU A 57 -7.30 3.58 -10.78
CA GLU A 57 -8.07 4.53 -9.98
C GLU A 57 -7.27 5.82 -9.89
N PHE A 58 -7.91 6.96 -10.12
CA PHE A 58 -7.23 8.25 -10.26
C PHE A 58 -6.26 8.51 -9.10
N LYS A 59 -6.62 8.06 -7.90
CA LYS A 59 -5.83 8.13 -6.66
C LYS A 59 -4.57 7.25 -6.62
N TYR A 60 -4.36 6.36 -7.59
CA TYR A 60 -3.14 5.53 -7.72
C TYR A 60 -2.33 5.83 -8.99
N ASP A 61 -2.78 6.76 -9.84
CA ASP A 61 -2.06 7.11 -11.07
C ASP A 61 -0.75 7.87 -10.76
N THR A 62 0.35 7.13 -10.68
CA THR A 62 1.68 7.68 -10.35
C THR A 62 2.18 8.77 -11.30
N ASN A 63 1.60 8.93 -12.50
CA ASN A 63 1.92 10.06 -13.39
C ASN A 63 1.48 11.41 -12.80
N ARG A 64 0.57 11.40 -11.83
CA ARG A 64 0.11 12.59 -11.10
C ARG A 64 1.02 12.97 -9.93
N LEU A 65 2.00 12.15 -9.58
CA LEU A 65 2.87 12.44 -8.44
C LEU A 65 3.71 13.69 -8.71
N PRO A 66 3.79 14.63 -7.75
CA PRO A 66 4.77 15.71 -7.84
C PRO A 66 6.19 15.13 -7.83
N TYR A 67 7.12 15.86 -8.43
CA TYR A 67 8.52 15.44 -8.56
C TYR A 67 9.15 15.05 -7.21
N SER A 68 8.79 15.77 -6.15
CA SER A 68 9.22 15.54 -4.76
C SER A 68 8.87 14.14 -4.23
N LEU A 69 7.83 13.49 -4.74
CA LEU A 69 7.36 12.18 -4.28
C LEU A 69 7.71 11.04 -5.24
N GLN A 70 8.39 11.31 -6.37
CA GLN A 70 8.69 10.25 -7.34
C GLN A 70 9.59 9.14 -6.78
N SER A 71 10.48 9.47 -5.84
CA SER A 71 11.33 8.50 -5.15
C SER A 71 10.55 7.41 -4.42
N ILE A 72 9.30 7.70 -4.01
CA ILE A 72 8.41 6.78 -3.29
C ILE A 72 7.21 6.33 -4.12
N SER A 73 7.20 6.59 -5.43
CA SER A 73 6.11 6.23 -6.35
C SER A 73 5.69 4.75 -6.27
N ARG A 74 6.64 3.86 -5.97
CA ARG A 74 6.37 2.41 -5.84
C ARG A 74 5.47 2.06 -4.65
N LEU A 75 5.39 2.91 -3.62
CA LEU A 75 4.50 2.72 -2.48
C LEU A 75 3.03 2.93 -2.84
N VAL A 76 2.74 3.80 -3.82
CA VAL A 76 1.36 4.13 -4.21
C VAL A 76 0.64 2.88 -4.69
N GLY A 77 -0.52 2.59 -4.10
CA GLY A 77 -1.33 1.42 -4.40
C GLY A 77 -2.11 0.91 -3.20
N HIS A 78 -2.88 -0.14 -3.43
CA HIS A 78 -3.56 -0.90 -2.40
C HIS A 78 -2.79 -2.20 -2.14
N TRP A 79 -2.47 -2.44 -0.89
CA TRP A 79 -1.66 -3.57 -0.43
C TRP A 79 -2.48 -4.41 0.54
N ARG A 80 -2.56 -5.72 0.29
CA ARG A 80 -3.30 -6.66 1.15
C ARG A 80 -2.38 -7.75 1.67
N GLY A 81 -2.34 -7.90 2.98
CA GLY A 81 -1.71 -9.01 3.68
C GLY A 81 -2.77 -9.95 4.23
N GLU A 82 -3.22 -10.92 3.44
CA GLU A 82 -4.28 -11.87 3.85
C GLU A 82 -3.67 -13.01 4.69
N HIS A 83 -3.87 -12.98 6.00
CA HIS A 83 -3.35 -13.95 6.98
C HIS A 83 -1.83 -14.15 6.96
N THR A 84 -1.09 -13.19 6.42
CA THR A 84 0.39 -13.17 6.39
C THR A 84 0.98 -12.47 7.61
N GLY A 85 0.18 -11.64 8.29
CA GLY A 85 0.56 -10.91 9.49
C GLY A 85 0.74 -11.84 10.68
N LYS A 86 1.73 -11.55 11.53
CA LYS A 86 1.98 -12.22 12.80
C LYS A 86 2.30 -11.19 13.87
N VAL A 87 1.64 -11.29 15.01
CA VAL A 87 1.96 -10.53 16.22
C VAL A 87 2.84 -11.39 17.13
N ARG A 88 3.89 -10.80 17.69
CA ARG A 88 4.78 -11.41 18.68
C ARG A 88 5.10 -10.38 19.74
N PHE A 89 4.82 -10.67 21.01
CA PHE A 89 5.34 -9.87 22.11
C PHE A 89 5.37 -10.75 23.36
N PRO A 90 6.32 -10.59 24.31
CA PRO A 90 6.46 -11.51 25.44
C PRO A 90 5.20 -11.68 26.28
N THR A 91 4.36 -10.65 26.38
CA THR A 91 3.11 -10.65 27.16
C THR A 91 1.87 -11.01 26.34
N ILE A 92 2.00 -11.20 25.02
CA ILE A 92 0.87 -11.39 24.09
C ILE A 92 1.01 -12.75 23.40
N PRO A 93 -0.01 -13.63 23.46
CA PRO A 93 -0.02 -14.86 22.68
C PRO A 93 0.21 -14.57 21.19
N THR A 94 1.05 -15.35 20.53
CA THR A 94 1.26 -15.18 19.09
C THR A 94 -0.01 -15.53 18.32
N PHE A 95 -0.49 -14.62 17.49
CA PHE A 95 -1.60 -14.84 16.59
C PHE A 95 -1.35 -14.23 15.21
N LYS A 96 -2.15 -14.65 14.23
CA LYS A 96 -2.11 -14.12 12.87
C LYS A 96 -3.20 -13.10 12.64
N TYR A 97 -2.90 -12.11 11.81
CA TYR A 97 -3.85 -11.08 11.41
C TYR A 97 -3.76 -10.83 9.90
N SER A 98 -4.81 -10.21 9.38
CA SER A 98 -4.83 -9.65 8.04
C SER A 98 -4.83 -8.12 8.13
N GLU A 99 -4.33 -7.47 7.09
CA GLU A 99 -4.32 -6.01 7.02
C GLU A 99 -4.39 -5.52 5.58
N ASP A 100 -5.17 -4.46 5.39
CA ASP A 100 -5.18 -3.66 4.18
C ASP A 100 -4.49 -2.33 4.43
N VAL A 101 -3.58 -1.97 3.53
CA VAL A 101 -2.89 -0.68 3.50
C VAL A 101 -3.21 0.01 2.18
N GLU A 102 -3.70 1.23 2.23
CA GLU A 102 -3.88 2.10 1.08
C GLU A 102 -2.90 3.26 1.14
N ILE A 103 -2.10 3.42 0.08
CA ILE A 103 -1.23 4.57 -0.13
C ILE A 103 -1.68 5.26 -1.40
N SER A 104 -2.30 6.42 -1.28
CA SER A 104 -2.94 7.11 -2.40
C SER A 104 -2.50 8.56 -2.58
N ILE A 105 -2.62 9.03 -3.81
CA ILE A 105 -2.36 10.41 -4.21
C ILE A 105 -3.58 11.24 -3.83
N PRO A 106 -3.42 12.29 -3.00
CA PRO A 106 -4.53 13.12 -2.58
C PRO A 106 -5.20 13.83 -3.76
N GLU A 107 -6.45 14.21 -3.56
CA GLU A 107 -7.16 15.10 -4.49
C GLU A 107 -6.66 16.54 -4.34
N GLY A 108 -6.60 17.26 -5.45
CA GLY A 108 -6.04 18.62 -5.50
C GLY A 108 -4.66 18.69 -6.15
N SER A 109 -4.21 19.91 -6.42
CA SER A 109 -2.91 20.20 -7.00
C SER A 109 -1.91 20.62 -5.92
N ASN A 110 -0.62 20.39 -6.16
CA ASN A 110 0.49 20.85 -5.32
C ASN A 110 0.54 20.32 -3.88
N ILE A 111 -0.13 19.20 -3.59
CA ILE A 111 -0.01 18.53 -2.30
C ILE A 111 1.23 17.64 -2.32
N ASN A 112 2.21 17.93 -1.47
CA ASN A 112 3.48 17.21 -1.36
C ASN A 112 3.42 16.09 -0.30
N SER A 113 2.31 15.34 -0.27
CA SER A 113 2.12 14.19 0.60
C SER A 113 1.35 13.08 -0.12
N LEU A 114 1.49 11.85 0.37
CA LEU A 114 0.58 10.74 0.08
C LEU A 114 -0.37 10.56 1.26
N ASN A 115 -1.60 10.15 0.98
CA ASN A 115 -2.51 9.63 1.99
C ASN A 115 -2.08 8.22 2.38
N TYR A 116 -2.21 7.91 3.66
CA TYR A 116 -1.96 6.59 4.22
C TYR A 116 -3.16 6.15 5.04
N THR A 117 -3.65 4.95 4.80
CA THR A 117 -4.59 4.26 5.70
C THR A 117 -4.17 2.81 5.86
N ALA A 118 -4.38 2.25 7.03
CA ALA A 118 -4.31 0.83 7.28
C ALA A 118 -5.49 0.36 8.14
N THR A 119 -5.97 -0.84 7.87
CA THR A 119 -7.03 -1.50 8.65
C THR A 119 -6.62 -2.94 8.89
N ALA A 120 -6.48 -3.33 10.15
CA ALA A 120 -6.09 -4.67 10.55
C ALA A 120 -7.27 -5.40 11.21
N TRP A 121 -7.41 -6.69 10.91
CA TRP A 121 -8.44 -7.57 11.48
C TRP A 121 -7.88 -8.96 11.81
N ALA A 122 -8.48 -9.61 12.80
CA ALA A 122 -8.16 -10.97 13.20
C ALA A 122 -8.79 -12.00 12.24
N SER A 123 -8.45 -13.28 12.42
CA SER A 123 -8.92 -14.36 11.53
C SER A 123 -10.44 -14.56 11.55
N ASP A 124 -11.10 -14.18 12.63
CA ASP A 124 -12.56 -14.15 12.80
C ASP A 124 -13.21 -12.85 12.31
N LYS A 125 -12.41 -11.96 11.68
CA LYS A 125 -12.79 -10.63 11.19
C LYS A 125 -13.13 -9.62 12.29
N GLU A 126 -12.70 -9.86 13.53
CA GLU A 126 -12.74 -8.81 14.54
C GLU A 126 -11.74 -7.69 14.19
N ASP A 127 -12.21 -6.45 14.20
CA ASP A 127 -11.39 -5.26 13.98
C ASP A 127 -10.32 -5.16 15.08
N LEU A 128 -9.04 -5.11 14.70
CA LEU A 128 -7.92 -4.97 15.64
C LEU A 128 -7.56 -3.50 15.84
N HIS A 129 -7.15 -2.83 14.76
CA HIS A 129 -6.86 -1.41 14.77
C HIS A 129 -6.97 -0.81 13.36
N LYS A 130 -7.16 0.51 13.32
CA LYS A 130 -7.13 1.32 12.10
C LYS A 130 -6.15 2.45 12.32
N GLU A 131 -5.33 2.73 11.32
CA GLU A 131 -4.41 3.88 11.33
C GLU A 131 -4.59 4.71 10.06
N SER A 132 -4.49 6.03 10.18
CA SER A 132 -4.60 6.96 9.06
C SER A 132 -3.62 8.10 9.22
N GLY A 133 -3.09 8.62 8.11
CA GLY A 133 -2.26 9.81 8.11
C GLY A 133 -1.57 10.06 6.78
N TYR A 134 -0.31 10.49 6.81
CA TYR A 134 0.37 10.99 5.62
C TYR A 134 1.82 10.56 5.53
N ILE A 135 2.28 10.36 4.29
CA ILE A 135 3.69 10.15 3.96
C ILE A 135 4.21 11.38 3.23
N THR A 136 5.31 11.95 3.70
CA THR A 136 5.97 13.11 3.06
C THR A 136 7.44 12.82 2.84
N VAL A 137 8.04 13.50 1.85
CA VAL A 137 9.48 13.42 1.56
C VAL A 137 10.11 14.76 1.86
N LYS A 138 11.16 14.78 2.68
CA LYS A 138 11.89 16.01 2.97
C LYS A 138 12.61 16.49 1.70
N PRO A 139 12.43 17.75 1.27
CA PRO A 139 12.96 18.26 0.01
C PRO A 139 14.46 18.02 -0.15
N ASN A 140 14.87 17.61 -1.36
CA ASN A 140 16.26 17.35 -1.74
C ASN A 140 16.98 16.29 -0.88
N THR A 141 16.23 15.43 -0.20
CA THR A 141 16.78 14.31 0.58
C THR A 141 16.06 13.00 0.24
N ARG A 142 16.47 11.92 0.90
CA ARG A 142 15.74 10.64 0.90
C ARG A 142 15.03 10.37 2.22
N GLU A 143 14.96 11.37 3.10
CA GLU A 143 14.25 11.26 4.37
C GLU A 143 12.75 11.30 4.13
N ILE A 144 12.06 10.31 4.67
CA ILE A 144 10.61 10.13 4.56
C ILE A 144 10.04 10.24 5.96
N LEU A 145 8.95 10.99 6.09
CA LEU A 145 8.20 11.13 7.32
C LEU A 145 6.83 10.47 7.15
N LEU A 146 6.45 9.67 8.14
CA LEU A 146 5.12 9.07 8.29
C LEU A 146 4.49 9.63 9.56
N THR A 147 3.32 10.25 9.42
CA THR A 147 2.46 10.62 10.55
C THR A 147 1.23 9.75 10.56
N THR A 148 0.84 9.27 11.73
CA THR A 148 -0.38 8.45 11.89
C THR A 148 -1.18 8.85 13.12
N VAL A 149 -2.49 8.69 13.02
CA VAL A 149 -3.45 8.68 14.12
C VAL A 149 -4.16 7.33 14.07
N MET A 150 -4.27 6.67 15.22
CA MET A 150 -4.73 5.28 15.31
C MET A 150 -6.00 5.17 16.15
N SER A 151 -6.86 4.21 15.83
CA SER A 151 -8.14 3.97 16.52
C SER A 151 -7.99 3.55 17.98
N ASN A 152 -6.82 3.04 18.36
CA ASN A 152 -6.45 2.71 19.74
C ASN A 152 -5.93 3.93 20.54
N GLY A 153 -5.91 5.12 19.93
CA GLY A 153 -5.63 6.38 20.62
C GLY A 153 -4.17 6.83 20.61
N PHE A 154 -3.31 6.19 19.81
CA PHE A 154 -1.93 6.64 19.57
C PHE A 154 -1.83 7.57 18.37
N ILE A 155 -0.90 8.51 18.45
CA ILE A 155 -0.48 9.40 17.38
C ILE A 155 1.04 9.27 17.27
N THR A 156 1.59 9.08 16.07
CA THR A 156 3.04 8.94 15.90
C THR A 156 3.59 9.84 14.81
N VAL A 157 4.83 10.29 15.03
CA VAL A 157 5.68 10.91 14.02
C VAL A 157 6.90 10.01 13.87
N GLU A 158 7.05 9.40 12.70
CA GLU A 158 8.15 8.50 12.39
C GLU A 158 8.96 9.03 11.20
N GLU A 159 10.29 8.97 11.26
CA GLU A 159 11.17 9.46 10.20
C GLU A 159 12.27 8.45 9.84
N GLY A 160 12.62 8.36 8.57
CA GLY A 160 13.86 7.70 8.17
C GLY A 160 14.14 7.68 6.67
N PRO A 161 15.37 7.32 6.26
CA PRO A 161 15.78 7.37 4.87
C PRO A 161 15.26 6.17 4.05
N LEU A 162 14.96 6.42 2.78
CA LEU A 162 14.88 5.38 1.75
C LEU A 162 16.29 4.95 1.33
N SER A 163 16.68 3.74 1.72
CA SER A 163 17.94 3.10 1.34
C SER A 163 17.67 1.86 0.48
N GLY A 164 18.03 1.93 -0.81
CA GLY A 164 17.68 0.90 -1.78
C GLY A 164 16.16 0.77 -1.94
N ASN A 165 15.61 -0.35 -1.47
CA ASN A 165 14.17 -0.64 -1.49
C ASN A 165 13.55 -0.62 -0.09
N THR A 166 14.31 -0.18 0.92
CA THR A 166 13.91 -0.24 2.32
C THR A 166 13.77 1.16 2.89
N ILE A 167 12.69 1.40 3.61
CA ILE A 167 12.48 2.59 4.43
C ILE A 167 12.46 2.13 5.88
N ARG A 168 13.33 2.71 6.70
CA ARG A 168 13.42 2.37 8.12
C ARG A 168 13.06 3.60 8.95
N PHE A 169 11.78 3.70 9.31
CA PHE A 169 11.27 4.76 10.15
C PHE A 169 11.66 4.52 11.61
N VAL A 170 12.04 5.61 12.28
CA VAL A 170 12.31 5.67 13.72
C VAL A 170 11.38 6.69 14.32
N LEU A 171 10.78 6.34 15.47
CA LEU A 171 9.94 7.25 16.22
C LEU A 171 10.69 8.54 16.56
N LYS A 172 10.02 9.67 16.33
CA LYS A 172 10.44 10.99 16.77
C LYS A 172 9.54 11.51 17.87
N ASP A 173 8.25 11.23 17.77
CA ASP A 173 7.28 11.64 18.78
C ASP A 173 6.09 10.67 18.82
N ILE A 174 5.50 10.53 20.00
CA ILE A 174 4.33 9.69 20.24
C ILE A 174 3.33 10.36 21.19
N GLY A 175 2.21 10.78 20.62
CA GLY A 175 1.06 11.30 21.34
C GLY A 175 0.07 10.20 21.73
N ARG A 176 -0.69 10.44 22.79
CA ARG A 176 -1.74 9.55 23.29
C ARG A 176 -2.94 10.35 23.75
N ILE A 177 -4.13 9.80 23.58
CA ILE A 177 -5.32 10.32 24.26
C ILE A 177 -5.26 9.99 25.77
N SER A 178 -6.02 10.72 26.59
CA SER A 178 -5.89 10.68 28.05
C SER A 178 -6.31 9.36 28.72
N PHE A 179 -6.97 8.47 27.98
CA PHE A 179 -7.51 7.21 28.50
C PHE A 179 -7.07 5.98 27.67
N VAL A 180 -5.93 6.08 26.96
CA VAL A 180 -5.30 4.90 26.32
C VAL A 180 -4.87 3.93 27.41
N ARG A 181 -5.18 2.64 27.21
CA ARG A 181 -4.51 1.55 27.93
C ARG A 181 -3.15 1.32 27.28
N ASP A 182 -2.18 2.14 27.63
CA ASP A 182 -0.83 2.06 27.07
C ASP A 182 0.07 1.19 27.96
N GLU A 183 0.76 0.22 27.36
CA GLU A 183 1.86 -0.51 28.02
C GLU A 183 3.16 0.31 28.05
N HIS A 184 3.04 1.64 27.97
CA HIS A 184 4.14 2.61 27.93
C HIS A 184 5.09 2.37 26.77
N VAL A 185 4.55 2.34 25.53
CA VAL A 185 5.38 2.28 24.31
C VAL A 185 6.31 3.49 24.23
N ASP A 186 7.57 3.31 24.56
CA ASP A 186 8.56 4.39 24.64
C ASP A 186 9.17 4.70 23.28
N ASN A 187 9.42 3.66 22.46
CA ASN A 187 10.02 3.81 21.15
C ASN A 187 9.46 2.78 20.16
N LEU A 188 9.56 3.07 18.86
CA LEU A 188 9.21 2.13 17.80
C LEU A 188 10.12 2.31 16.57
N VAL A 189 10.29 1.21 15.84
CA VAL A 189 10.97 1.18 14.55
C VAL A 189 10.09 0.44 13.57
N ARG A 190 9.64 1.12 12.52
CA ARG A 190 8.88 0.54 11.40
C ARG A 190 9.81 0.38 10.20
N GLU A 191 9.89 -0.81 9.63
CA GLU A 191 10.67 -1.08 8.43
C GLU A 191 9.76 -1.58 7.32
N TRP A 192 9.83 -0.92 6.17
CA TRP A 192 9.13 -1.29 4.94
C TRP A 192 10.14 -1.64 3.87
N THR A 193 10.07 -2.86 3.33
CA THR A 193 10.94 -3.33 2.25
C THR A 193 10.12 -3.73 1.04
N LEU A 194 10.33 -3.02 -0.08
CA LEU A 194 9.69 -3.34 -1.36
C LEU A 194 10.44 -4.48 -2.06
N VAL A 195 9.76 -5.61 -2.25
CA VAL A 195 10.30 -6.81 -2.90
C VAL A 195 9.66 -6.97 -4.28
N GLY A 196 10.43 -6.70 -5.33
CA GLY A 196 9.93 -6.68 -6.71
C GLY A 196 8.86 -5.61 -6.94
N SER A 197 7.94 -5.84 -7.87
CA SER A 197 6.88 -4.87 -8.22
C SER A 197 5.56 -5.07 -7.47
N LYS A 198 5.40 -6.20 -6.76
CA LYS A 198 4.10 -6.66 -6.24
C LYS A 198 4.11 -7.05 -4.77
N SER A 199 5.24 -6.91 -4.07
CA SER A 199 5.30 -7.29 -2.66
C SER A 199 5.94 -6.20 -1.81
N LEU A 200 5.36 -6.01 -0.62
CA LEU A 200 5.85 -5.12 0.43
C LEU A 200 5.96 -5.96 1.69
N HIS A 201 7.10 -5.92 2.37
CA HIS A 201 7.29 -6.56 3.67
C HIS A 201 7.36 -5.46 4.72
N ALA A 202 6.52 -5.52 5.75
CA ALA A 202 6.58 -4.62 6.88
C ALA A 202 6.97 -5.36 8.16
N ARG A 203 7.79 -4.70 8.98
CA ARG A 203 8.12 -5.10 10.35
C ARG A 203 7.92 -3.91 11.26
N LEU A 204 7.34 -4.13 12.42
CA LEU A 204 7.28 -3.16 13.50
C LEU A 204 7.98 -3.76 14.71
N SER A 205 8.95 -3.03 15.25
CA SER A 205 9.57 -3.32 16.53
C SER A 205 9.21 -2.24 17.53
N ILE A 206 8.94 -2.61 18.78
CA ILE A 206 8.60 -1.68 19.84
C ILE A 206 9.53 -1.85 21.03
N HIS A 207 9.78 -0.74 21.71
CA HIS A 207 10.41 -0.64 23.02
C HIS A 207 9.35 -0.15 24.00
N THR A 208 9.22 -0.83 25.14
CA THR A 208 8.35 -0.38 26.23
C THR A 208 9.19 -0.16 27.47
N LEU A 209 8.63 0.46 28.51
CA LEU A 209 9.35 0.63 29.78
C LEU A 209 9.81 -0.70 30.41
N SER A 210 9.14 -1.80 30.09
CA SER A 210 9.43 -3.13 30.65
C SER A 210 10.22 -4.04 29.71
N HIS A 211 10.33 -3.71 28.42
CA HIS A 211 10.94 -4.57 27.42
C HIS A 211 11.81 -3.80 26.43
N GLN A 212 13.02 -4.30 26.21
CA GLN A 212 13.95 -3.82 25.18
C GLN A 212 13.32 -3.91 23.78
N MET A 213 13.89 -3.13 22.84
CA MET A 213 13.44 -3.11 21.44
C MET A 213 13.39 -4.52 20.86
N GLN A 214 12.19 -4.94 20.44
CA GLN A 214 11.96 -6.26 19.89
C GLN A 214 10.82 -6.25 18.87
N GLU A 215 10.83 -7.24 17.98
CA GLU A 215 9.80 -7.40 16.95
C GLU A 215 8.42 -7.55 17.60
N HIS A 216 7.48 -6.69 17.19
CA HIS A 216 6.09 -6.72 17.61
C HIS A 216 5.20 -7.31 16.53
N THR A 217 5.36 -6.88 15.27
CA THR A 217 4.61 -7.41 14.14
C THR A 217 5.48 -7.60 12.92
N VAL A 218 5.12 -8.60 12.12
CA VAL A 218 5.63 -8.79 10.76
C VAL A 218 4.50 -9.14 9.83
N ILE A 219 4.54 -8.62 8.62
CA ILE A 219 3.51 -8.87 7.61
C ILE A 219 4.08 -8.72 6.21
N GLN A 220 3.54 -9.51 5.29
CA GLN A 220 3.85 -9.44 3.87
C GLN A 220 2.57 -9.12 3.10
N TYR A 221 2.60 -8.02 2.34
CA TYR A 221 1.50 -7.63 1.49
C TYR A 221 1.75 -8.02 0.04
N THR A 222 0.64 -8.22 -0.66
CA THR A 222 0.58 -8.28 -2.13
C THR A 222 -0.11 -7.01 -2.65
N LYS A 223 0.46 -6.42 -3.70
CA LYS A 223 -0.11 -5.25 -4.36
C LYS A 223 -1.35 -5.66 -5.17
N LEU A 224 -2.48 -5.02 -4.88
CA LEU A 224 -3.75 -5.19 -5.57
C LEU A 224 -3.93 -4.17 -6.71
N THR A 225 -3.51 -2.91 -6.49
CA THR A 225 -3.55 -1.80 -7.47
C THR A 225 -2.21 -1.08 -7.52
#